data_AF-A0A7C4LT23-F1
#
_entry.id   AF-A0A7C4LT23-F1
#
_cell.length_a   1.000
_cell.length_b   1.000
_cell.length_c   1.000
_cell.angle_alpha   90.00
_cell.angle_beta   90.00
_cell.angle_gamma   90.00
#
_symmetry.space_group_name_H-M   'P 1'
#
loop_
_entity.id
_entity.type
_entity.pdbx_description
1 polymer ?
#
loop_
_entity_poly.entity_id
_entity_poly.type
_entity_poly.pdbx_seq_one_letter_code
_entity_poly.pdbx_strand_id
1 'polypeptide(L)'
;MNRKLFRRARAPEIVALAALIGLAGFWPAAPARAASRLAADVHTKVYREKAAAVVGISCKGKPPTEGGDGNYFGTGVVIAPDGLVLTVTTVVPADAREIKVYFIDGRVLPGDIVRLDKESEGVLVKVKAGGLTTMRLADSSQVKPGAPAYTWGNPFLTIIKDGMVSLSSGTVSGVYPLSSVDNESRYMGPALETDAAVNPGSDGGPLTDADGNLLGLQSLAYSRTRWLGTAVPVHRLAQALPELRALGYAPPPSFAEPNKAQAWAVERALAQVAETAAPAVVSIRVLREGEEALVPENRRDEKLSRLDPYPESLRRNLMEMARPAGGYASGFIASPEGLVLTSAFNVREDARVREKKIRAIYVFLADGARFSARVLGRDSFYDLAALQIENLGSRKLPALSVRAGGPLRQGEAVTLLGRSETGGALTINSGIISATGRQQGTGVQISALMNYGNLGGPVLDLEGRLVGLANRLHERTPWRQNCGVGFMTEADNLQKVLPDLQAGRTIARPKRAYLGVQGDVGALDIKGARVNQVMKGSAADQAGLEAGDIITEFNGQEVGDWPGLVRAIQSAKAGDVVTVKVKRDDEVKEFQVTLGEME
;
A
#
# COMPACT_ATOMS: atom_id res chain seq x y z
N MET A 1 30.17 -73.04 6.74
CA MET A 1 31.09 -74.12 6.30
C MET A 1 31.42 -73.91 4.82
N ASN A 2 32.67 -73.53 4.47
CA ASN A 2 33.19 -73.30 3.08
C ASN A 2 32.45 -72.20 2.25
N ARG A 3 32.97 -71.50 1.23
CA ARG A 3 34.28 -71.19 0.58
C ARG A 3 34.03 -69.92 -0.31
N LYS A 4 34.96 -69.10 -0.82
CA LYS A 4 36.44 -69.07 -0.84
C LYS A 4 36.94 -67.60 -1.05
N LEU A 5 38.01 -67.21 -0.34
CA LEU A 5 39.12 -66.31 -0.73
C LEU A 5 39.03 -65.38 -1.98
N PHE A 6 39.46 -64.12 -1.82
CA PHE A 6 40.73 -63.62 -2.42
C PHE A 6 41.39 -62.52 -1.55
N ARG A 7 42.72 -62.33 -1.71
CA ARG A 7 43.59 -61.51 -0.83
C ARG A 7 43.98 -60.16 -1.46
N ARG A 8 44.22 -59.18 -0.57
CA ARG A 8 45.12 -58.00 -0.64
C ARG A 8 45.80 -57.68 -2.00
N ALA A 9 45.66 -56.41 -2.39
CA ALA A 9 46.76 -55.60 -2.91
C ALA A 9 46.79 -54.23 -2.18
N ARG A 10 47.97 -53.67 -1.93
CA ARG A 10 48.15 -52.27 -1.50
C ARG A 10 48.36 -51.40 -2.74
N ALA A 11 48.15 -50.08 -2.59
CA ALA A 11 48.25 -49.07 -3.65
C ALA A 11 49.63 -49.05 -4.35
N PRO A 12 49.69 -48.41 -5.53
CA PRO A 12 50.37 -47.11 -5.53
C PRO A 12 49.53 -45.96 -6.09
N GLU A 13 49.82 -44.78 -5.53
CA GLU A 13 49.78 -43.43 -6.10
C GLU A 13 49.09 -43.20 -7.47
N ILE A 14 47.99 -42.44 -7.44
CA ILE A 14 47.72 -41.42 -8.47
C ILE A 14 47.46 -40.09 -7.75
N VAL A 15 48.50 -39.27 -7.69
CA VAL A 15 48.41 -37.83 -7.42
C VAL A 15 48.02 -37.15 -8.72
N ALA A 16 46.77 -36.67 -8.85
CA ALA A 16 46.36 -35.52 -9.69
C ALA A 16 44.83 -35.48 -9.94
N LEU A 17 44.02 -35.07 -8.95
CA LEU A 17 42.67 -34.52 -9.25
C LEU A 17 42.11 -33.59 -8.15
N ALA A 18 42.91 -32.61 -7.72
CA ALA A 18 42.52 -31.63 -6.70
C ALA A 18 42.70 -30.16 -7.16
N ALA A 19 42.56 -29.89 -8.46
CA ALA A 19 42.83 -28.58 -9.07
C ALA A 19 41.72 -28.07 -10.02
N LEU A 20 40.49 -28.61 -9.96
CA LEU A 20 39.38 -28.24 -10.85
C LEU A 20 38.04 -27.98 -10.12
N ILE A 21 38.09 -27.50 -8.87
CA ILE A 21 36.92 -26.94 -8.15
C ILE A 21 37.26 -25.52 -7.66
N GLY A 22 37.92 -24.73 -8.52
CA GLY A 22 38.40 -23.37 -8.22
C GLY A 22 37.91 -22.28 -9.18
N LEU A 23 36.96 -22.60 -10.07
CA LEU A 23 36.45 -21.69 -11.12
C LEU A 23 34.91 -21.62 -11.17
N ALA A 24 34.26 -21.71 -10.01
CA ALA A 24 32.87 -21.29 -9.82
C ALA A 24 32.84 -19.88 -9.20
N GLY A 25 33.47 -18.91 -9.89
CA GLY A 25 33.58 -17.52 -9.43
C GLY A 25 33.58 -16.56 -10.61
N PHE A 26 32.92 -15.41 -10.44
CA PHE A 26 32.67 -14.40 -11.48
C PHE A 26 31.76 -14.83 -12.64
N TRP A 27 30.48 -15.05 -12.32
CA TRP A 27 29.47 -14.46 -13.21
C TRP A 27 29.63 -12.93 -13.12
N PRO A 28 29.85 -12.19 -14.21
CA PRO A 28 30.02 -10.75 -14.12
C PRO A 28 28.72 -10.10 -13.63
N ALA A 29 28.77 -9.44 -12.46
CA ALA A 29 27.61 -8.81 -11.84
C ALA A 29 27.05 -7.63 -12.66
N ALA A 30 27.85 -7.03 -13.55
CA ALA A 30 27.47 -5.89 -14.38
C ALA A 30 26.33 -6.19 -15.38
N PRO A 31 26.41 -7.20 -16.27
CA PRO A 31 25.30 -7.53 -17.18
C PRO A 31 24.03 -7.99 -16.47
N ALA A 32 24.13 -8.65 -15.30
CA ALA A 32 22.96 -9.01 -14.51
C ALA A 32 22.23 -7.75 -13.97
N ARG A 33 22.99 -6.77 -13.45
CA ARG A 33 22.46 -5.47 -13.01
C ARG A 33 21.90 -4.63 -14.17
N ALA A 34 22.52 -4.69 -15.35
CA ALA A 34 21.99 -4.00 -16.54
C ALA A 34 20.65 -4.59 -16.99
N ALA A 35 20.52 -5.92 -16.99
CA ALA A 35 19.26 -6.60 -17.31
C ALA A 35 18.16 -6.34 -16.26
N SER A 36 18.50 -6.30 -14.97
CA SER A 36 17.51 -6.04 -13.90
C SER A 36 17.02 -4.58 -13.92
N ARG A 37 17.88 -3.62 -14.25
CA ARG A 37 17.48 -2.22 -14.49
C ARG A 37 16.54 -2.09 -15.70
N LEU A 38 16.87 -2.72 -16.82
CA LEU A 38 16.02 -2.72 -18.01
C LEU A 38 14.62 -3.30 -17.74
N ALA A 39 14.53 -4.34 -16.90
CA ALA A 39 13.25 -4.90 -16.45
C ALA A 39 12.48 -3.92 -15.54
N ALA A 40 13.15 -3.26 -14.58
CA ALA A 40 12.53 -2.26 -13.70
C ALA A 40 12.06 -0.99 -14.45
N ASP A 41 12.73 -0.61 -15.54
CA ASP A 41 12.32 0.52 -16.37
C ASP A 41 10.96 0.27 -17.08
N VAL A 42 10.54 -0.98 -17.29
CA VAL A 42 9.21 -1.32 -17.85
C VAL A 42 8.09 -0.78 -16.96
N HIS A 43 8.16 -1.03 -15.65
CA HIS A 43 7.19 -0.54 -14.67
C HIS A 43 7.11 1.00 -14.66
N THR A 44 8.27 1.66 -14.75
CA THR A 44 8.37 3.13 -14.75
C THR A 44 7.78 3.72 -16.05
N LYS A 45 8.11 3.09 -17.19
CA LYS A 45 7.57 3.46 -18.51
C LYS A 45 6.06 3.38 -18.53
N VAL A 46 5.49 2.23 -18.13
CA VAL A 46 4.03 2.03 -18.20
C VAL A 46 3.30 2.98 -17.26
N TYR A 47 3.80 3.23 -16.03
CA TYR A 47 3.20 4.21 -15.12
C TYR A 47 3.11 5.60 -15.76
N ARG A 48 4.24 6.12 -16.26
CA ARG A 48 4.32 7.44 -16.89
C ARG A 48 3.40 7.58 -18.10
N GLU A 49 3.26 6.53 -18.90
CA GLU A 49 2.48 6.55 -20.14
C GLU A 49 0.97 6.34 -19.93
N LYS A 50 0.56 5.70 -18.82
CA LYS A 50 -0.83 5.24 -18.62
C LYS A 50 -1.54 5.76 -17.38
N ALA A 51 -0.85 6.30 -16.37
CA ALA A 51 -1.51 6.76 -15.14
C ALA A 51 -2.61 7.81 -15.40
N ALA A 52 -2.43 8.69 -16.39
CA ALA A 52 -3.43 9.70 -16.77
C ALA A 52 -4.73 9.14 -17.39
N ALA A 53 -4.74 7.85 -17.78
CA ALA A 53 -5.95 7.15 -18.23
C ALA A 53 -6.73 6.52 -17.08
N VAL A 54 -6.20 6.50 -15.85
CA VAL A 54 -6.86 5.90 -14.67
C VAL A 54 -7.55 7.01 -13.89
N VAL A 55 -8.84 6.82 -13.60
CA VAL A 55 -9.68 7.83 -12.94
C VAL A 55 -10.32 7.27 -11.67
N GLY A 56 -10.49 8.12 -10.66
CA GLY A 56 -11.39 7.83 -9.55
C GLY A 56 -12.84 8.03 -9.98
N ILE A 57 -13.77 7.25 -9.45
CA ILE A 57 -15.21 7.43 -9.69
C ILE A 57 -15.95 7.46 -8.35
N SER A 58 -16.98 8.28 -8.25
CA SER A 58 -18.01 8.20 -7.20
C SER A 58 -19.41 8.47 -7.76
N CYS A 59 -20.44 7.87 -7.18
CA CYS A 59 -21.84 8.18 -7.49
C CYS A 59 -22.78 7.78 -6.34
N LYS A 60 -24.04 8.22 -6.40
CA LYS A 60 -25.13 7.68 -5.55
C LYS A 60 -25.92 6.61 -6.29
N GLY A 61 -26.51 5.65 -5.60
CA GLY A 61 -27.47 4.67 -6.12
C GLY A 61 -28.21 3.96 -4.98
N LYS A 62 -29.19 3.10 -5.22
CA LYS A 62 -29.88 2.40 -4.11
C LYS A 62 -28.96 1.37 -3.44
N PRO A 63 -28.81 1.36 -2.10
CA PRO A 63 -28.03 0.37 -1.39
C PRO A 63 -28.50 -1.06 -1.70
N PRO A 64 -27.62 -2.08 -1.69
CA PRO A 64 -28.02 -3.46 -1.95
C PRO A 64 -29.00 -4.06 -0.91
N THR A 65 -29.08 -3.48 0.30
CA THR A 65 -29.76 -4.10 1.46
C THR A 65 -30.74 -3.21 2.23
N GLU A 66 -30.79 -1.89 2.00
CA GLU A 66 -31.62 -0.96 2.78
C GLU A 66 -32.24 0.15 1.92
N GLY A 67 -33.30 0.78 2.44
CA GLY A 67 -33.98 1.90 1.78
C GLY A 67 -33.29 3.24 2.04
N GLY A 68 -32.73 3.85 1.00
CA GLY A 68 -32.04 5.14 1.02
C GLY A 68 -31.26 5.36 -0.27
N ASP A 69 -30.38 6.37 -0.28
CA ASP A 69 -29.29 6.49 -1.26
C ASP A 69 -28.00 5.98 -0.62
N GLY A 70 -27.31 5.05 -1.30
CA GLY A 70 -25.99 4.53 -0.96
C GLY A 70 -24.91 5.22 -1.79
N ASN A 71 -23.74 5.41 -1.18
CA ASN A 71 -22.59 6.05 -1.82
C ASN A 71 -21.63 5.00 -2.37
N TYR A 72 -21.36 5.08 -3.68
CA TYR A 72 -20.48 4.18 -4.42
C TYR A 72 -19.19 4.90 -4.77
N PHE A 73 -18.07 4.19 -4.76
CA PHE A 73 -16.77 4.70 -5.20
C PHE A 73 -15.89 3.58 -5.75
N GLY A 74 -14.95 3.96 -6.61
CA GLY A 74 -13.98 3.02 -7.16
C GLY A 74 -13.05 3.68 -8.16
N THR A 75 -12.68 2.90 -9.17
CA THR A 75 -11.79 3.28 -10.27
C THR A 75 -12.51 3.08 -11.61
N GLY A 76 -12.09 3.83 -12.63
CA GLY A 76 -12.37 3.51 -14.02
C GLY A 76 -11.15 3.78 -14.90
N VAL A 77 -11.28 3.44 -16.18
CA VAL A 77 -10.24 3.63 -17.20
C VAL A 77 -10.79 4.39 -18.40
N VAL A 78 -10.10 5.44 -18.83
CA VAL A 78 -10.38 6.16 -20.07
C VAL A 78 -9.94 5.29 -21.25
N ILE A 79 -10.91 4.96 -22.11
CA ILE A 79 -10.71 4.06 -23.27
C ILE A 79 -10.83 4.77 -24.62
N ALA A 80 -11.44 5.96 -24.66
CA ALA A 80 -11.48 6.81 -25.86
C ALA A 80 -11.07 8.25 -25.55
N PRO A 81 -10.33 8.95 -26.45
CA PRO A 81 -9.79 10.30 -26.16
C PRO A 81 -10.84 11.38 -25.96
N ASP A 82 -12.09 11.10 -26.33
CA ASP A 82 -13.26 11.98 -26.26
C ASP A 82 -14.08 11.78 -24.96
N GLY A 83 -13.50 11.17 -23.92
CA GLY A 83 -14.13 11.05 -22.61
C GLY A 83 -14.98 9.81 -22.38
N LEU A 84 -14.80 8.73 -23.16
CA LEU A 84 -15.41 7.44 -22.81
C LEU A 84 -14.58 6.73 -21.73
N VAL A 85 -15.21 6.46 -20.59
CA VAL A 85 -14.66 5.79 -19.41
C VAL A 85 -15.36 4.44 -19.23
N LEU A 86 -14.58 3.42 -18.90
CA LEU A 86 -15.05 2.06 -18.63
C LEU A 86 -14.81 1.72 -17.16
N THR A 87 -15.81 1.13 -16.50
CA THR A 87 -15.79 0.69 -15.10
C THR A 87 -16.80 -0.46 -14.90
N VAL A 88 -17.09 -0.85 -13.66
CA VAL A 88 -17.99 -1.97 -13.32
C VAL A 88 -19.25 -1.54 -12.56
N THR A 89 -20.28 -2.40 -12.55
CA THR A 89 -21.59 -2.13 -11.91
C THR A 89 -21.51 -1.96 -10.39
N THR A 90 -20.47 -2.48 -9.74
CA THR A 90 -20.20 -2.29 -8.31
C THR A 90 -19.61 -0.92 -7.99
N VAL A 91 -19.14 -0.17 -9.00
CA VAL A 91 -18.70 1.23 -8.90
C VAL A 91 -19.77 2.19 -9.42
N VAL A 92 -20.48 1.82 -10.48
CA VAL A 92 -21.57 2.61 -11.09
C VAL A 92 -22.79 1.70 -11.31
N PRO A 93 -23.73 1.61 -10.34
CA PRO A 93 -24.93 0.78 -10.49
C PRO A 93 -25.90 1.31 -11.55
N ALA A 94 -26.89 0.50 -11.92
CA ALA A 94 -27.83 0.80 -13.00
C ALA A 94 -28.79 1.97 -12.72
N ASP A 95 -28.94 2.38 -11.46
CA ASP A 95 -29.69 3.54 -11.02
C ASP A 95 -28.79 4.67 -10.51
N ALA A 96 -27.50 4.64 -10.88
CA ALA A 96 -26.52 5.61 -10.44
C ALA A 96 -26.89 7.05 -10.85
N ARG A 97 -26.65 7.98 -9.92
CA ARG A 97 -26.89 9.42 -10.06
C ARG A 97 -25.64 10.17 -9.66
N GLU A 98 -25.51 11.40 -10.15
CA GLU A 98 -24.45 12.33 -9.74
C GLU A 98 -23.04 11.72 -9.92
N ILE A 99 -22.84 10.98 -11.02
CA ILE A 99 -21.57 10.32 -11.31
C ILE A 99 -20.49 11.39 -11.48
N LYS A 100 -19.44 11.30 -10.68
CA LYS A 100 -18.26 12.16 -10.73
C LYS A 100 -17.03 11.35 -11.08
N VAL A 101 -16.25 11.86 -12.02
CA VAL A 101 -15.01 11.25 -12.51
C VAL A 101 -13.84 12.17 -12.15
N TYR A 102 -12.89 11.65 -11.38
CA TYR A 102 -11.76 12.36 -10.80
C TYR A 102 -10.49 12.02 -11.58
N PHE A 103 -9.88 13.03 -12.18
CA PHE A 103 -8.63 12.93 -12.94
C PHE A 103 -7.44 13.30 -12.06
N ILE A 104 -6.28 12.71 -12.38
CA ILE A 104 -5.02 12.92 -11.64
C ILE A 104 -4.46 14.35 -11.78
N ASP A 105 -4.97 15.12 -12.74
CA ASP A 105 -4.67 16.55 -12.92
C ASP A 105 -5.58 17.47 -12.09
N GLY A 106 -6.42 16.89 -11.22
CA GLY A 106 -7.33 17.62 -10.34
C GLY A 106 -8.68 17.96 -10.97
N ARG A 107 -8.93 17.67 -12.25
CA ARG A 107 -10.27 17.85 -12.84
C ARG A 107 -11.26 16.87 -12.23
N VAL A 108 -12.44 17.37 -11.90
CA VAL A 108 -13.61 16.56 -11.52
C VAL A 108 -14.72 16.84 -12.53
N LEU A 109 -15.11 15.83 -13.30
CA LEU A 109 -16.10 15.98 -14.37
C LEU A 109 -17.37 15.17 -14.05
N PRO A 110 -18.57 15.69 -14.36
CA PRO A 110 -19.79 14.89 -14.32
C PRO A 110 -19.75 13.82 -15.43
N GLY A 111 -20.29 12.65 -15.12
CA GLY A 111 -20.42 11.51 -16.01
C GLY A 111 -21.87 11.10 -16.27
N ASP A 112 -22.15 10.64 -17.48
CA ASP A 112 -23.46 10.08 -17.89
C ASP A 112 -23.28 8.60 -18.29
N ILE A 113 -24.18 7.69 -17.88
CA ILE A 113 -24.13 6.29 -18.35
C ILE A 113 -24.51 6.23 -19.84
N VAL A 114 -23.61 5.70 -20.68
CA VAL A 114 -23.85 5.41 -22.10
C VAL A 114 -24.46 4.03 -22.29
N ARG A 115 -23.88 3.04 -21.61
CA ARG A 115 -24.32 1.64 -21.63
C ARG A 115 -23.92 0.98 -20.32
N LEU A 116 -24.74 0.04 -19.88
CA LEU A 116 -24.45 -0.84 -18.77
C LEU A 116 -24.93 -2.24 -19.13
N ASP A 117 -24.12 -3.23 -18.84
CA ASP A 117 -24.50 -4.64 -18.89
C ASP A 117 -24.29 -5.29 -17.53
N LYS A 118 -25.34 -5.97 -17.03
CA LYS A 118 -25.33 -6.56 -15.68
C LYS A 118 -24.63 -7.92 -15.63
N GLU A 119 -24.57 -8.65 -16.74
CA GLU A 119 -24.00 -10.00 -16.78
C GLU A 119 -22.47 -9.97 -16.87
N SER A 120 -21.91 -9.02 -17.63
CA SER A 120 -20.47 -8.75 -17.70
C SER A 120 -19.97 -7.73 -16.68
N GLU A 121 -20.87 -7.16 -15.86
CA GLU A 121 -20.65 -5.99 -15.00
C GLU A 121 -20.18 -4.71 -15.71
N GLY A 122 -20.00 -4.71 -17.04
CA GLY A 122 -19.39 -3.58 -17.75
C GLY A 122 -20.27 -2.33 -17.81
N VAL A 123 -19.69 -1.18 -17.45
CA VAL A 123 -20.34 0.13 -17.51
C VAL A 123 -19.51 1.13 -18.30
N LEU A 124 -20.14 1.76 -19.28
CA LEU A 124 -19.59 2.88 -20.05
C LEU A 124 -20.17 4.20 -19.51
N VAL A 125 -19.28 5.08 -19.06
CA VAL A 125 -19.59 6.44 -18.60
C VAL A 125 -18.97 7.45 -19.57
N LYS A 126 -19.72 8.48 -19.96
CA LYS A 126 -19.24 9.58 -20.79
C LYS A 126 -18.98 10.81 -19.95
N VAL A 127 -17.79 11.41 -20.08
CA VAL A 127 -17.48 12.74 -19.56
C VAL A 127 -17.27 13.73 -20.71
N LYS A 128 -17.53 15.01 -20.46
CA LYS A 128 -17.33 16.08 -21.46
C LYS A 128 -15.88 16.58 -21.45
N ALA A 129 -14.99 15.81 -22.09
CA ALA A 129 -13.58 16.17 -22.28
C ALA A 129 -13.03 15.60 -23.60
N GLY A 130 -11.91 16.15 -24.08
CA GLY A 130 -11.22 15.70 -25.29
C GLY A 130 -9.70 15.66 -25.09
N GLY A 131 -9.00 14.93 -25.97
CA GLY A 131 -7.54 14.80 -25.92
C GLY A 131 -7.02 13.99 -24.73
N LEU A 132 -7.84 13.13 -24.13
CA LEU A 132 -7.46 12.34 -22.97
C LEU A 132 -6.51 11.18 -23.33
N THR A 133 -5.59 10.87 -22.41
CA THR A 133 -4.78 9.63 -22.45
C THR A 133 -5.68 8.41 -22.33
N THR A 134 -5.39 7.34 -23.09
CA THR A 134 -6.20 6.11 -23.08
C THR A 134 -5.38 4.83 -22.88
N MET A 135 -6.05 3.79 -22.40
CA MET A 135 -5.59 2.40 -22.51
C MET A 135 -6.26 1.73 -23.71
N ARG A 136 -5.47 1.07 -24.56
CA ARG A 136 -5.97 0.27 -25.70
C ARG A 136 -6.43 -1.10 -25.17
N LEU A 137 -7.50 -1.66 -25.72
CA LEU A 137 -7.99 -2.98 -25.32
C LEU A 137 -6.97 -4.06 -25.76
N ALA A 138 -6.63 -5.03 -24.93
CA ALA A 138 -5.82 -6.18 -25.32
C ALA A 138 -6.70 -7.35 -25.80
N ASP A 139 -6.16 -8.24 -26.65
CA ASP A 139 -6.82 -9.53 -26.90
C ASP A 139 -6.67 -10.45 -25.68
N SER A 140 -7.53 -10.22 -24.68
CA SER A 140 -7.59 -10.99 -23.45
C SER A 140 -8.12 -12.41 -23.63
N SER A 141 -8.54 -12.82 -24.83
CA SER A 141 -8.90 -14.22 -25.10
C SER A 141 -7.67 -15.12 -25.20
N GLN A 142 -6.50 -14.53 -25.48
CA GLN A 142 -5.22 -15.23 -25.63
C GLN A 142 -4.34 -15.17 -24.37
N VAL A 143 -4.83 -14.55 -23.29
CA VAL A 143 -4.12 -14.45 -22.01
C VAL A 143 -3.99 -15.83 -21.37
N LYS A 144 -2.81 -16.10 -20.81
CA LYS A 144 -2.48 -17.37 -20.15
C LYS A 144 -1.93 -17.09 -18.74
N PRO A 145 -2.07 -18.03 -17.80
CA PRO A 145 -1.37 -17.94 -16.52
C PRO A 145 0.14 -17.74 -16.72
N GLY A 146 0.76 -16.90 -15.89
CA GLY A 146 2.16 -16.46 -16.01
C GLY A 146 2.37 -15.22 -16.88
N ALA A 147 1.33 -14.65 -17.52
CA ALA A 147 1.43 -13.35 -18.18
C ALA A 147 1.75 -12.24 -17.16
N PRO A 148 2.65 -11.28 -17.45
CA PRO A 148 2.83 -10.10 -16.60
C PRO A 148 1.52 -9.30 -16.49
N ALA A 149 1.18 -8.87 -15.28
CA ALA A 149 -0.07 -8.18 -14.99
C ALA A 149 0.14 -6.98 -14.05
N TYR A 150 -0.63 -5.93 -14.28
CA TYR A 150 -0.58 -4.70 -13.49
C TYR A 150 -1.99 -4.26 -13.09
N THR A 151 -2.21 -4.06 -11.80
CA THR A 151 -3.46 -3.51 -11.25
C THR A 151 -3.30 -2.02 -10.99
N TRP A 152 -4.31 -1.24 -11.34
CA TRP A 152 -4.30 0.22 -11.19
C TRP A 152 -5.54 0.68 -10.45
N GLY A 153 -5.39 1.59 -9.49
CA GLY A 153 -6.54 1.98 -8.70
C GLY A 153 -6.48 3.30 -7.96
N ASN A 154 -7.66 3.62 -7.43
CA ASN A 154 -8.01 4.64 -6.46
C ASN A 154 -8.21 4.02 -5.04
N PRO A 155 -7.31 3.15 -4.53
CA PRO A 155 -7.56 2.44 -3.29
C PRO A 155 -7.71 3.43 -2.13
N PHE A 156 -8.71 3.24 -1.29
CA PHE A 156 -9.03 4.14 -0.18
C PHE A 156 -9.19 5.62 -0.60
N LEU A 157 -9.64 5.89 -1.84
CA LEU A 157 -9.87 7.24 -2.41
C LEU A 157 -8.60 8.07 -2.67
N THR A 158 -7.44 7.46 -2.97
CA THR A 158 -6.18 8.22 -3.12
C THR A 158 -6.20 9.25 -4.26
N ILE A 159 -6.77 8.94 -5.43
CA ILE A 159 -6.89 9.91 -6.52
C ILE A 159 -7.71 11.14 -6.07
N ILE A 160 -8.73 10.95 -5.24
CA ILE A 160 -9.55 12.04 -4.69
C ILE A 160 -8.82 12.84 -3.59
N LYS A 161 -7.95 12.17 -2.81
CA LYS A 161 -7.24 12.76 -1.66
C LYS A 161 -5.93 13.46 -2.01
N ASP A 162 -5.13 12.86 -2.88
CA ASP A 162 -3.76 13.27 -3.20
C ASP A 162 -3.44 13.27 -4.71
N GLY A 163 -4.42 12.96 -5.57
CA GLY A 163 -4.25 12.97 -7.03
C GLY A 163 -3.49 11.76 -7.60
N MET A 164 -3.02 10.83 -6.76
CA MET A 164 -2.11 9.77 -7.20
C MET A 164 -2.81 8.43 -7.45
N VAL A 165 -2.53 7.85 -8.61
CA VAL A 165 -2.89 6.46 -8.95
C VAL A 165 -1.97 5.51 -8.20
N SER A 166 -2.54 4.42 -7.71
CA SER A 166 -1.77 3.28 -7.18
C SER A 166 -1.54 2.25 -8.28
N LEU A 167 -0.29 1.82 -8.47
CA LEU A 167 0.09 0.72 -9.35
C LEU A 167 0.68 -0.44 -8.53
N SER A 168 0.30 -1.67 -8.86
CA SER A 168 0.99 -2.88 -8.40
C SER A 168 1.31 -3.81 -9.55
N SER A 169 2.49 -4.44 -9.51
CA SER A 169 2.95 -5.43 -10.49
C SER A 169 2.78 -6.84 -9.95
N GLY A 170 2.47 -7.78 -10.84
CA GLY A 170 2.38 -9.21 -10.59
C GLY A 170 2.20 -9.98 -11.89
N THR A 171 1.41 -11.04 -11.85
CA THR A 171 1.11 -11.93 -12.97
C THR A 171 -0.38 -12.28 -13.03
N VAL A 172 -0.85 -12.74 -14.18
CA VAL A 172 -2.11 -13.48 -14.26
C VAL A 172 -1.84 -14.86 -13.64
N SER A 173 -2.36 -15.12 -12.44
CA SER A 173 -2.16 -16.36 -11.69
C SER A 173 -3.10 -17.48 -12.14
N GLY A 174 -4.21 -17.13 -12.80
CA GLY A 174 -5.21 -18.09 -13.27
C GLY A 174 -6.14 -17.50 -14.33
N VAL A 175 -6.66 -18.37 -15.20
CA VAL A 175 -7.72 -18.04 -16.17
C VAL A 175 -8.77 -19.14 -16.09
N TYR A 176 -9.92 -18.84 -15.49
CA TYR A 176 -10.97 -19.83 -15.20
C TYR A 176 -12.34 -19.15 -15.01
N PRO A 177 -13.46 -19.86 -15.17
CA PRO A 177 -14.78 -19.30 -14.88
C PRO A 177 -15.04 -19.20 -13.37
N LEU A 178 -15.55 -18.05 -12.91
CA LEU A 178 -16.15 -17.90 -11.59
C LEU A 178 -17.56 -18.50 -11.58
N SER A 179 -17.81 -19.40 -10.61
CA SER A 179 -19.06 -20.16 -10.44
C SER A 179 -19.72 -19.96 -9.08
N SER A 180 -19.14 -19.15 -8.21
CA SER A 180 -19.74 -18.69 -6.95
C SER A 180 -19.57 -17.19 -6.82
N VAL A 181 -20.66 -16.49 -6.54
CA VAL A 181 -20.68 -15.04 -6.25
C VAL A 181 -20.62 -14.78 -4.75
N ASP A 182 -20.26 -13.58 -4.35
CA ASP A 182 -20.50 -13.08 -2.99
C ASP A 182 -21.78 -12.20 -2.98
N ASN A 183 -21.90 -11.29 -2.01
CA ASN A 183 -23.03 -10.36 -1.94
C ASN A 183 -22.72 -9.00 -2.60
N GLU A 184 -21.47 -8.75 -2.99
CA GLU A 184 -20.97 -7.46 -3.48
C GLU A 184 -20.95 -7.45 -5.01
N SER A 185 -20.40 -8.49 -5.65
CA SER A 185 -20.43 -8.71 -7.11
C SER A 185 -21.38 -9.84 -7.50
N ARG A 186 -21.94 -9.75 -8.71
CA ARG A 186 -22.77 -10.83 -9.31
C ARG A 186 -22.15 -11.47 -10.54
N TYR A 187 -20.90 -11.13 -10.88
CA TYR A 187 -20.25 -11.66 -12.07
C TYR A 187 -20.07 -13.19 -12.00
N MET A 188 -20.50 -13.87 -13.05
CA MET A 188 -20.25 -15.29 -13.27
C MET A 188 -19.78 -15.49 -14.70
N GLY A 189 -18.65 -16.17 -14.88
CA GLY A 189 -18.01 -16.33 -16.19
C GLY A 189 -16.49 -16.26 -16.13
N PRO A 190 -15.82 -16.30 -17.30
CA PRO A 190 -14.36 -16.30 -17.39
C PRO A 190 -13.74 -15.10 -16.68
N ALA A 191 -12.83 -15.33 -15.73
CA ALA A 191 -12.10 -14.30 -15.02
C ALA A 191 -10.59 -14.46 -15.23
N LEU A 192 -9.87 -13.32 -15.21
CA LEU A 192 -8.43 -13.29 -15.04
C LEU A 192 -8.13 -13.14 -13.56
N GLU A 193 -7.58 -14.16 -12.92
CA GLU A 193 -7.07 -14.07 -11.55
C GLU A 193 -5.65 -13.49 -11.58
N THR A 194 -5.29 -12.68 -10.58
CA THR A 194 -3.95 -12.11 -10.45
C THR A 194 -3.43 -12.12 -9.02
N ASP A 195 -2.12 -12.31 -8.87
CA ASP A 195 -1.38 -12.05 -7.63
C ASP A 195 -0.93 -10.58 -7.50
N ALA A 196 -1.13 -9.76 -8.54
CA ALA A 196 -1.00 -8.32 -8.46
C ALA A 196 -2.06 -7.75 -7.49
N ALA A 197 -1.62 -6.84 -6.65
CA ALA A 197 -2.38 -6.39 -5.50
C ALA A 197 -3.71 -5.68 -5.83
N VAL A 198 -4.80 -6.14 -5.22
CA VAL A 198 -6.15 -5.57 -5.33
C VAL A 198 -6.64 -5.09 -3.97
N ASN A 199 -7.19 -3.88 -3.92
CA ASN A 199 -7.51 -3.16 -2.67
C ASN A 199 -8.88 -2.47 -2.76
N PRO A 200 -9.56 -2.20 -1.62
CA PRO A 200 -10.83 -1.48 -1.61
C PRO A 200 -10.73 -0.11 -2.32
N GLY A 201 -11.55 0.10 -3.35
CA GLY A 201 -11.51 1.28 -4.23
C GLY A 201 -10.72 1.10 -5.53
N SER A 202 -9.95 0.01 -5.69
CA SER A 202 -9.39 -0.41 -6.98
C SER A 202 -10.41 -1.12 -7.89
N ASP A 203 -11.59 -1.44 -7.37
CA ASP A 203 -12.68 -2.03 -8.14
C ASP A 203 -13.05 -1.15 -9.35
N GLY A 204 -13.38 -1.78 -10.48
CA GLY A 204 -13.54 -1.13 -11.79
C GLY A 204 -12.25 -0.60 -12.42
N GLY A 205 -11.12 -0.70 -11.73
CA GLY A 205 -9.80 -0.31 -12.22
C GLY A 205 -9.27 -1.26 -13.30
N PRO A 206 -8.37 -0.81 -14.17
CA PRO A 206 -7.84 -1.66 -15.23
C PRO A 206 -6.85 -2.69 -14.67
N LEU A 207 -6.93 -3.92 -15.20
CA LEU A 207 -5.82 -4.88 -15.21
C LEU A 207 -5.12 -4.76 -16.57
N THR A 208 -3.81 -4.52 -16.62
CA THR A 208 -3.06 -4.34 -17.88
C THR A 208 -1.89 -5.30 -18.05
N ASP A 209 -1.45 -5.47 -19.30
CA ASP A 209 -0.14 -6.07 -19.61
C ASP A 209 1.01 -5.08 -19.36
N ALA A 210 2.24 -5.49 -19.71
CA ALA A 210 3.46 -4.71 -19.56
C ALA A 210 3.59 -3.50 -20.51
N ASP A 211 2.80 -3.44 -21.59
CA ASP A 211 2.70 -2.28 -22.48
C ASP A 211 1.55 -1.34 -22.08
N GLY A 212 0.77 -1.71 -21.06
CA GLY A 212 -0.37 -0.94 -20.57
C GLY A 212 -1.62 -1.09 -21.45
N ASN A 213 -1.77 -2.21 -22.16
CA ASN A 213 -3.02 -2.57 -22.82
C ASN A 213 -3.95 -3.25 -21.81
N LEU A 214 -5.23 -2.92 -21.88
CA LEU A 214 -6.27 -3.37 -20.96
C LEU A 214 -6.59 -4.86 -21.16
N LEU A 215 -6.21 -5.70 -20.19
CA LEU A 215 -6.57 -7.12 -20.14
C LEU A 215 -8.00 -7.31 -19.62
N GLY A 216 -8.45 -6.46 -18.70
CA GLY A 216 -9.77 -6.55 -18.07
C GLY A 216 -10.02 -5.46 -17.04
N LEU A 217 -11.18 -5.47 -16.39
CA LEU A 217 -11.50 -4.61 -15.25
C LEU A 217 -11.50 -5.42 -13.97
N GLN A 218 -10.79 -4.93 -12.95
CA GLN A 218 -10.85 -5.48 -11.60
C GLN A 218 -12.30 -5.50 -11.11
N SER A 219 -12.73 -6.62 -10.54
CA SER A 219 -14.08 -6.83 -10.01
C SER A 219 -13.99 -7.35 -8.57
N LEU A 220 -15.00 -7.06 -7.76
CA LEU A 220 -15.20 -7.69 -6.45
C LEU A 220 -15.53 -9.19 -6.57
N ALA A 221 -15.83 -9.71 -7.76
CA ALA A 221 -15.98 -11.14 -7.98
C ALA A 221 -14.70 -11.91 -7.64
N TYR A 222 -14.80 -12.93 -6.79
CA TYR A 222 -13.65 -13.77 -6.44
C TYR A 222 -14.04 -15.20 -6.10
N SER A 223 -13.07 -16.11 -6.19
CA SER A 223 -13.26 -17.48 -5.71
C SER A 223 -13.06 -17.56 -4.20
N ARG A 224 -14.12 -17.94 -3.47
CA ARG A 224 -14.12 -18.12 -2.00
C ARG A 224 -13.14 -19.19 -1.49
N THR A 225 -12.50 -19.96 -2.37
CA THR A 225 -11.45 -20.93 -2.02
C THR A 225 -10.05 -20.49 -2.43
N ARG A 226 -9.90 -19.42 -3.22
CA ARG A 226 -8.61 -18.93 -3.73
C ARG A 226 -8.19 -17.56 -3.17
N TRP A 227 -9.15 -16.68 -2.87
CA TRP A 227 -8.93 -15.37 -2.20
C TRP A 227 -7.89 -14.46 -2.88
N LEU A 228 -7.73 -14.58 -4.19
CA LEU A 228 -6.94 -13.68 -5.03
C LEU A 228 -7.84 -12.70 -5.79
N GLY A 229 -7.27 -11.58 -6.21
CA GLY A 229 -7.98 -10.57 -6.99
C GLY A 229 -8.33 -11.10 -8.37
N THR A 230 -9.48 -10.70 -8.91
CA THR A 230 -9.87 -11.06 -10.28
C THR A 230 -10.27 -9.85 -11.11
N ALA A 231 -10.26 -10.04 -12.43
CA ALA A 231 -10.74 -9.08 -13.40
C ALA A 231 -11.64 -9.73 -14.44
N VAL A 232 -12.71 -9.03 -14.83
CA VAL A 232 -13.54 -9.37 -15.98
C VAL A 232 -12.72 -9.13 -17.26
N PRO A 233 -12.46 -10.15 -18.10
CA PRO A 233 -11.64 -9.99 -19.30
C PRO A 233 -12.25 -8.99 -20.28
N VAL A 234 -11.44 -8.14 -20.90
CA VAL A 234 -11.93 -7.10 -21.82
C VAL A 234 -12.63 -7.67 -23.05
N HIS A 235 -12.30 -8.89 -23.48
CA HIS A 235 -13.00 -9.56 -24.58
C HIS A 235 -14.42 -10.01 -24.18
N ARG A 236 -14.69 -10.25 -22.88
CA ARG A 236 -16.04 -10.52 -22.35
C ARG A 236 -16.84 -9.23 -22.23
N LEU A 237 -16.23 -8.17 -21.72
CA LEU A 237 -16.83 -6.83 -21.68
C LEU A 237 -17.21 -6.36 -23.09
N ALA A 238 -16.31 -6.49 -24.06
CA ALA A 238 -16.56 -6.14 -25.46
C ALA A 238 -17.53 -7.10 -26.17
N GLN A 239 -17.79 -8.29 -25.64
CA GLN A 239 -18.87 -9.13 -26.15
C GLN A 239 -20.24 -8.50 -25.84
N ALA A 240 -20.42 -7.92 -24.65
CA ALA A 240 -21.64 -7.27 -24.18
C ALA A 240 -21.77 -5.77 -24.54
N LEU A 241 -20.64 -5.07 -24.70
CA LEU A 241 -20.55 -3.63 -24.98
C LEU A 241 -19.99 -3.40 -26.40
N PRO A 242 -20.84 -3.23 -27.44
CA PRO A 242 -20.39 -3.11 -28.83
C PRO A 242 -19.45 -1.94 -29.10
N GLU A 243 -19.56 -0.86 -28.32
CA GLU A 243 -18.69 0.32 -28.40
C GLU A 243 -17.21 -0.03 -28.18
N LEU A 244 -16.92 -1.03 -27.33
CA LEU A 244 -15.56 -1.52 -27.12
C LEU A 244 -15.00 -2.21 -28.37
N ARG A 245 -15.83 -2.96 -29.11
CA ARG A 245 -15.38 -3.63 -30.34
C ARG A 245 -14.93 -2.63 -31.41
N ALA A 246 -15.55 -1.45 -31.45
CA ALA A 246 -15.23 -0.40 -32.41
C ALA A 246 -13.83 0.24 -32.18
N LEU A 247 -13.28 0.15 -30.96
CA LEU A 247 -11.93 0.63 -30.65
C LEU A 247 -10.83 -0.32 -31.17
N GLY A 248 -11.20 -1.58 -31.45
CA GLY A 248 -10.26 -2.64 -31.82
C GLY A 248 -9.35 -3.09 -30.68
N TYR A 249 -8.64 -4.19 -30.90
CA TYR A 249 -7.69 -4.73 -29.94
C TYR A 249 -6.25 -4.38 -30.33
N ALA A 250 -5.37 -4.26 -29.34
CA ALA A 250 -3.94 -4.45 -29.49
C ALA A 250 -3.64 -5.88 -29.97
N PRO A 251 -2.47 -6.14 -30.56
CA PRO A 251 -1.99 -7.51 -30.72
C PRO A 251 -2.09 -8.26 -29.38
N PRO A 252 -2.26 -9.60 -29.41
CA PRO A 252 -2.19 -10.39 -28.18
C PRO A 252 -0.88 -10.07 -27.44
N PRO A 253 -0.90 -10.03 -26.09
CA PRO A 253 0.24 -9.59 -25.30
C PRO A 253 1.50 -10.36 -25.70
N SER A 254 2.62 -9.65 -25.84
CA SER A 254 3.84 -10.25 -26.37
C SER A 254 4.47 -11.19 -25.34
N PHE A 255 4.16 -12.48 -25.47
CA PHE A 255 4.85 -13.57 -24.80
C PHE A 255 6.21 -13.86 -25.45
N ALA A 256 6.97 -12.82 -25.81
CA ALA A 256 8.34 -13.00 -26.26
C ALA A 256 9.11 -13.70 -25.13
N GLU A 257 9.53 -14.95 -25.34
CA GLU A 257 10.26 -15.74 -24.35
C GLU A 257 11.45 -14.91 -23.85
N PRO A 258 11.41 -14.38 -22.61
CA PRO A 258 12.53 -13.63 -22.10
C PRO A 258 13.70 -14.61 -22.01
N ASN A 259 14.87 -14.24 -22.54
CA ASN A 259 16.01 -15.15 -22.44
C ASN A 259 16.24 -15.45 -20.94
N LYS A 260 16.62 -16.69 -20.59
CA LYS A 260 16.67 -17.12 -19.18
C LYS A 260 17.56 -16.24 -18.28
N ALA A 261 18.48 -15.47 -18.88
CA ALA A 261 19.25 -14.46 -18.15
C ALA A 261 18.41 -13.21 -17.84
N GLN A 262 17.59 -12.69 -18.77
CA GLN A 262 16.65 -11.59 -18.54
C GLN A 262 15.49 -12.00 -17.62
N ALA A 263 14.91 -13.19 -17.84
CA ALA A 263 13.73 -13.71 -17.14
C ALA A 263 13.89 -13.79 -15.62
N TRP A 264 15.12 -13.97 -15.13
CA TRP A 264 15.46 -14.05 -13.71
C TRP A 264 16.45 -12.95 -13.27
N ALA A 265 16.55 -11.85 -14.04
CA ALA A 265 17.50 -10.78 -13.73
C ALA A 265 17.11 -10.04 -12.45
N VAL A 266 15.81 -9.77 -12.26
CA VAL A 266 15.29 -9.09 -11.06
C VAL A 266 15.40 -10.03 -9.86
N GLU A 267 14.96 -11.27 -9.97
CA GLU A 267 14.99 -12.29 -8.93
C GLU A 267 16.42 -12.57 -8.42
N ARG A 268 17.41 -12.64 -9.32
CA ARG A 268 18.82 -12.78 -8.92
C ARG A 268 19.37 -11.51 -8.29
N ALA A 269 18.97 -10.32 -8.76
CA ALA A 269 19.36 -9.07 -8.10
C ALA A 269 18.77 -9.01 -6.68
N LEU A 270 17.50 -9.35 -6.52
CA LEU A 270 16.80 -9.43 -5.23
C LEU A 270 17.41 -10.46 -4.27
N ALA A 271 17.75 -11.66 -4.77
CA ALA A 271 18.45 -12.67 -3.98
C ALA A 271 19.84 -12.17 -3.53
N GLN A 272 20.59 -11.52 -4.42
CA GLN A 272 21.89 -10.94 -4.10
C GLN A 272 21.79 -9.81 -3.06
N VAL A 273 20.75 -8.97 -3.16
CA VAL A 273 20.44 -7.91 -2.19
C VAL A 273 20.08 -8.50 -0.83
N ALA A 274 19.25 -9.56 -0.79
CA ALA A 274 18.95 -10.24 0.46
C ALA A 274 20.19 -10.84 1.11
N GLU A 275 21.08 -11.49 0.35
CA GLU A 275 22.33 -12.04 0.86
C GLU A 275 23.26 -10.95 1.44
N THR A 276 23.47 -9.84 0.72
CA THR A 276 24.40 -8.79 1.15
C THR A 276 23.85 -7.90 2.26
N ALA A 277 22.54 -7.68 2.30
CA ALA A 277 21.88 -6.86 3.32
C ALA A 277 21.47 -7.64 4.57
N ALA A 278 21.26 -8.97 4.49
CA ALA A 278 20.85 -9.79 5.64
C ALA A 278 21.69 -9.57 6.91
N PRO A 279 23.03 -9.45 6.88
CA PRO A 279 23.83 -9.17 8.07
C PRO A 279 23.42 -7.89 8.81
N ALA A 280 22.91 -6.89 8.09
CA ALA A 280 22.48 -5.60 8.65
C ALA A 280 21.01 -5.59 9.11
N VAL A 281 20.17 -6.52 8.65
CA VAL A 281 18.75 -6.63 9.05
C VAL A 281 18.62 -7.36 10.37
N VAL A 282 18.07 -6.71 11.39
CA VAL A 282 17.98 -7.23 12.76
C VAL A 282 16.53 -7.52 13.16
N SER A 283 16.36 -8.46 14.10
CA SER A 283 15.06 -8.69 14.75
C SER A 283 15.01 -7.95 16.08
N ILE A 284 13.88 -7.31 16.38
CA ILE A 284 13.68 -6.48 17.57
C ILE A 284 12.55 -7.08 18.39
N ARG A 285 12.84 -7.40 19.66
CA ARG A 285 11.85 -7.83 20.64
C ARG A 285 11.69 -6.75 21.70
N VAL A 286 10.48 -6.25 21.85
CA VAL A 286 10.11 -5.28 22.87
C VAL A 286 9.31 -6.01 23.94
N LEU A 287 9.80 -6.01 25.18
CA LEU A 287 9.08 -6.57 26.32
C LEU A 287 8.39 -5.43 27.06
N ARG A 288 7.07 -5.54 27.26
CA ARG A 288 6.25 -4.55 27.95
C ARG A 288 5.86 -5.00 29.37
N GLU A 289 5.46 -4.05 30.21
CA GLU A 289 5.04 -4.35 31.59
C GLU A 289 3.87 -5.35 31.66
N GLY A 290 4.03 -6.43 32.42
CA GLY A 290 3.00 -7.46 32.56
C GLY A 290 2.78 -8.36 31.33
N GLU A 291 3.69 -8.36 30.36
CA GLU A 291 3.89 -9.51 29.47
C GLU A 291 4.79 -10.54 30.19
N GLU A 292 4.27 -11.74 30.45
CA GLU A 292 5.09 -12.90 30.78
C GLU A 292 5.70 -13.50 29.50
N ALA A 293 6.84 -14.18 29.63
CA ALA A 293 7.52 -14.76 28.49
C ALA A 293 6.73 -15.94 27.91
N LEU A 294 6.18 -15.76 26.70
CA LEU A 294 5.55 -16.80 25.87
C LEU A 294 4.48 -17.63 26.60
N VAL A 295 3.28 -17.06 26.76
CA VAL A 295 2.08 -17.84 27.06
C VAL A 295 1.72 -18.68 25.82
N PRO A 296 1.57 -20.01 25.91
CA PRO A 296 1.12 -20.84 24.79
C PRO A 296 -0.29 -20.43 24.32
N GLU A 297 -0.55 -20.58 23.03
CA GLU A 297 -1.69 -19.95 22.35
C GLU A 297 -3.09 -20.46 22.79
N ASN A 298 -3.14 -21.57 23.54
CA ASN A 298 -4.35 -22.30 23.94
C ASN A 298 -5.13 -21.69 25.14
N ARG A 299 -5.13 -20.37 25.32
CA ARG A 299 -5.92 -19.68 26.39
C ARG A 299 -6.70 -18.45 25.88
N ARG A 300 -7.15 -18.46 24.62
CA ARG A 300 -7.91 -17.31 24.07
C ARG A 300 -9.35 -17.20 24.60
N ASP A 301 -10.01 -18.28 24.99
CA ASP A 301 -11.49 -18.25 25.10
C ASP A 301 -12.08 -17.74 26.43
N GLU A 302 -11.47 -18.02 27.59
CA GLU A 302 -12.13 -17.73 28.89
C GLU A 302 -12.15 -16.25 29.34
N LYS A 303 -11.30 -15.38 28.77
CA LYS A 303 -11.19 -13.97 29.20
C LYS A 303 -11.94 -12.96 28.31
N LEU A 304 -12.59 -13.40 27.23
CA LEU A 304 -13.32 -12.49 26.34
C LEU A 304 -14.62 -11.91 26.92
N SER A 305 -15.18 -12.51 27.99
CA SER A 305 -16.46 -12.11 28.59
C SER A 305 -16.43 -10.87 29.50
N ARG A 306 -15.26 -10.25 29.74
CA ARG A 306 -15.08 -9.19 30.77
C ARG A 306 -14.69 -7.80 30.23
N LEU A 307 -14.91 -7.51 28.96
CA LEU A 307 -14.68 -6.19 28.35
C LEU A 307 -15.97 -5.64 27.74
N ASP A 308 -16.97 -5.45 28.59
CA ASP A 308 -18.33 -5.10 28.20
C ASP A 308 -18.68 -3.66 28.60
N PRO A 309 -18.28 -2.69 27.77
CA PRO A 309 -19.22 -1.63 27.40
C PRO A 309 -19.13 -1.18 25.92
N TYR A 310 -18.30 -1.84 25.09
CA TYR A 310 -18.00 -1.39 23.73
C TYR A 310 -18.62 -2.31 22.66
N PRO A 311 -19.22 -1.74 21.59
CA PRO A 311 -19.72 -2.52 20.45
C PRO A 311 -18.67 -3.44 19.85
N GLU A 312 -19.10 -4.60 19.33
CA GLU A 312 -18.24 -5.65 18.79
C GLU A 312 -17.33 -5.14 17.65
N SER A 313 -17.86 -4.26 16.79
CA SER A 313 -17.11 -3.58 15.72
C SER A 313 -15.95 -2.74 16.26
N LEU A 314 -16.16 -2.01 17.36
CA LEU A 314 -15.11 -1.22 18.01
C LEU A 314 -14.11 -2.12 18.75
N ARG A 315 -14.57 -3.19 19.40
CA ARG A 315 -13.67 -4.21 20.02
C ARG A 315 -12.76 -4.84 18.97
N ARG A 316 -13.31 -5.19 17.80
CA ARG A 316 -12.54 -5.73 16.66
C ARG A 316 -11.54 -4.71 16.12
N ASN A 317 -11.96 -3.48 15.84
CA ASN A 317 -11.06 -2.43 15.36
C ASN A 317 -9.92 -2.14 16.36
N LEU A 318 -10.20 -2.05 17.66
CA LEU A 318 -9.17 -1.84 18.69
C LEU A 318 -8.18 -3.01 18.80
N MET A 319 -8.61 -4.25 18.55
CA MET A 319 -7.71 -5.40 18.44
C MET A 319 -6.90 -5.39 17.14
N GLU A 320 -7.49 -5.02 16.00
CA GLU A 320 -6.80 -4.89 14.71
C GLU A 320 -5.80 -3.71 14.65
N MET A 321 -5.88 -2.76 15.60
CA MET A 321 -4.96 -1.63 15.74
C MET A 321 -3.75 -1.91 16.65
N ALA A 322 -3.84 -2.91 17.53
CA ALA A 322 -2.82 -3.25 18.52
C ALA A 322 -1.88 -4.34 17.99
N ARG A 323 -0.60 -4.27 18.37
CA ARG A 323 0.39 -5.28 17.99
C ARG A 323 0.11 -6.63 18.70
N PRO A 324 0.25 -7.78 18.01
CA PRO A 324 0.22 -9.10 18.66
C PRO A 324 1.25 -9.20 19.80
N ALA A 325 0.80 -9.63 20.98
CA ALA A 325 1.63 -9.71 22.18
C ALA A 325 2.84 -10.64 21.99
N GLY A 326 4.01 -10.24 22.51
CA GLY A 326 5.25 -11.01 22.42
C GLY A 326 5.89 -11.16 21.02
N GLY A 327 5.29 -10.61 19.96
CA GLY A 327 5.79 -10.72 18.58
C GLY A 327 7.11 -9.95 18.34
N TYR A 328 7.94 -10.45 17.42
CA TYR A 328 9.15 -9.76 16.95
C TYR A 328 8.83 -8.72 15.87
N ALA A 329 9.73 -7.75 15.68
CA ALA A 329 9.70 -6.72 14.64
C ALA A 329 11.02 -6.73 13.86
N SER A 330 11.09 -5.93 12.79
CA SER A 330 12.33 -5.70 12.05
C SER A 330 12.93 -4.32 12.33
N GLY A 331 14.24 -4.25 12.11
CA GLY A 331 14.98 -3.01 11.94
C GLY A 331 16.23 -3.28 11.14
N PHE A 332 17.08 -2.27 11.03
CA PHE A 332 18.39 -2.42 10.40
C PHE A 332 19.46 -1.59 11.10
N ILE A 333 20.69 -2.08 11.03
CA ILE A 333 21.88 -1.40 11.51
C ILE A 333 22.17 -0.20 10.57
N ALA A 334 22.13 0.99 11.15
CA ALA A 334 22.40 2.25 10.48
C ALA A 334 23.82 2.79 10.75
N SER A 335 24.51 2.31 11.80
CA SER A 335 25.94 2.58 11.97
C SER A 335 26.71 1.38 12.57
N PRO A 336 28.01 1.22 12.26
CA PRO A 336 28.83 0.13 12.81
C PRO A 336 28.95 0.10 14.34
N GLU A 337 28.61 1.19 15.02
CA GLU A 337 28.64 1.39 16.48
C GLU A 337 27.37 0.89 17.19
N GLY A 338 26.45 0.25 16.47
CA GLY A 338 25.24 -0.32 17.06
C GLY A 338 24.01 0.58 17.04
N LEU A 339 24.01 1.64 16.23
CA LEU A 339 22.79 2.38 15.92
C LEU A 339 21.87 1.52 15.04
N VAL A 340 20.64 1.30 15.48
CA VAL A 340 19.60 0.55 14.76
C VAL A 340 18.40 1.45 14.51
N LEU A 341 17.86 1.42 13.31
CA LEU A 341 16.61 2.12 12.96
C LEU A 341 15.46 1.12 12.81
N THR A 342 14.28 1.56 13.24
CA THR A 342 13.00 0.83 13.12
C THR A 342 11.84 1.83 13.06
N SER A 343 10.62 1.35 12.90
CA SER A 343 9.41 2.18 12.95
C SER A 343 9.10 2.61 14.40
N ALA A 344 8.63 3.84 14.62
CA ALA A 344 8.30 4.32 15.96
C ALA A 344 7.17 3.50 16.59
N PHE A 345 6.20 3.04 15.79
CA PHE A 345 5.15 2.09 16.18
C PHE A 345 5.70 0.84 16.86
N ASN A 346 6.88 0.33 16.45
CA ASN A 346 7.47 -0.84 17.10
C ASN A 346 7.87 -0.60 18.55
N VAL A 347 8.15 0.66 18.94
CA VAL A 347 8.73 1.05 20.23
C VAL A 347 8.03 2.25 20.90
N ARG A 348 6.78 2.56 20.52
CA ARG A 348 5.94 3.57 21.18
C ARG A 348 5.35 3.04 22.48
N GLU A 349 4.76 3.92 23.28
CA GLU A 349 4.01 3.58 24.49
C GLU A 349 2.66 4.30 24.41
N ASP A 350 1.55 3.56 24.41
CA ASP A 350 0.21 4.11 24.36
C ASP A 350 -0.76 3.24 25.18
N ALA A 351 -1.18 3.79 26.32
CA ALA A 351 -2.12 3.14 27.24
C ALA A 351 -3.51 2.89 26.61
N ARG A 352 -3.89 3.64 25.57
CA ARG A 352 -5.20 3.53 24.90
C ARG A 352 -5.33 2.27 24.06
N VAL A 353 -4.21 1.71 23.58
CA VAL A 353 -4.17 0.56 22.65
C VAL A 353 -3.34 -0.62 23.20
N ARG A 354 -3.32 -0.80 24.53
CA ARG A 354 -2.60 -1.87 25.26
C ARG A 354 -1.06 -1.82 25.18
N GLU A 355 -0.47 -0.79 24.59
CA GLU A 355 0.99 -0.67 24.45
C GLU A 355 1.60 -0.04 25.71
N LYS A 356 1.64 -0.83 26.78
CA LYS A 356 2.23 -0.47 28.08
C LYS A 356 3.72 -0.11 27.97
N LYS A 357 4.25 0.50 29.04
CA LYS A 357 5.66 0.88 29.18
C LYS A 357 6.62 -0.25 28.80
N ILE A 358 7.71 0.13 28.16
CA ILE A 358 8.76 -0.78 27.73
C ILE A 358 9.64 -1.13 28.93
N ARG A 359 9.69 -2.41 29.28
CA ARG A 359 10.57 -2.96 30.31
C ARG A 359 11.98 -3.22 29.79
N ALA A 360 12.09 -3.71 28.55
CA ALA A 360 13.37 -4.00 27.90
C ALA A 360 13.20 -4.08 26.38
N ILE A 361 14.26 -3.76 25.64
CA ILE A 361 14.37 -4.04 24.21
C ILE A 361 15.57 -4.96 24.00
N TYR A 362 15.38 -6.02 23.21
CA TYR A 362 16.45 -6.88 22.74
C TYR A 362 16.55 -6.82 21.23
N VAL A 363 17.78 -6.65 20.74
CA VAL A 363 18.11 -6.73 19.32
C VAL A 363 18.84 -8.06 19.07
N PHE A 364 18.37 -8.81 18.08
CA PHE A 364 18.95 -10.06 17.62
C PHE A 364 19.58 -9.82 16.25
N LEU A 365 20.88 -10.08 16.16
CA LEU A 365 21.66 -9.94 14.93
C LEU A 365 21.50 -11.17 14.03
N ALA A 366 21.98 -11.05 12.79
CA ALA A 366 21.91 -12.12 11.78
C ALA A 366 22.61 -13.43 12.17
N ASP A 367 23.62 -13.37 13.05
CA ASP A 367 24.34 -14.52 13.62
C ASP A 367 23.65 -15.12 14.86
N GLY A 368 22.46 -14.62 15.22
CA GLY A 368 21.73 -15.00 16.43
C GLY A 368 22.22 -14.32 17.71
N ALA A 369 23.26 -13.49 17.67
CA ALA A 369 23.74 -12.77 18.85
C ALA A 369 22.68 -11.79 19.36
N ARG A 370 22.41 -11.82 20.67
CA ARG A 370 21.40 -10.99 21.34
C ARG A 370 22.05 -9.93 22.21
N PHE A 371 21.65 -8.68 22.02
CA PHE A 371 22.08 -7.53 22.83
C PHE A 371 20.88 -6.85 23.48
N SER A 372 21.08 -6.20 24.62
CA SER A 372 20.14 -5.17 25.09
C SER A 372 20.26 -3.93 24.21
N ALA A 373 19.15 -3.22 24.07
CA ALA A 373 19.12 -1.92 23.44
C ALA A 373 18.22 -0.98 24.22
N ARG A 374 18.48 0.32 24.07
CA ARG A 374 17.62 1.40 24.57
C ARG A 374 17.13 2.23 23.40
N VAL A 375 15.95 2.82 23.53
CA VAL A 375 15.52 3.86 22.58
C VAL A 375 16.40 5.09 22.82
N LEU A 376 16.99 5.58 21.74
CA LEU A 376 17.78 6.81 21.74
C LEU A 376 16.82 7.98 21.49
N GLY A 377 16.17 8.02 20.33
CA GLY A 377 15.18 9.03 19.96
C GLY A 377 14.02 8.46 19.15
N ARG A 378 12.95 9.24 18.98
CA ARG A 378 11.75 8.87 18.21
C ARG A 378 11.24 10.03 17.36
N ASP A 379 10.54 9.73 16.28
CA ASP A 379 9.83 10.68 15.43
C ASP A 379 8.46 10.09 15.09
N SER A 380 7.39 10.75 15.55
CA SER A 380 6.01 10.33 15.26
C SER A 380 5.45 10.93 13.97
N PHE A 381 6.11 11.93 13.38
CA PHE A 381 5.75 12.49 12.08
C PHE A 381 6.12 11.53 10.94
N TYR A 382 7.35 11.02 10.96
CA TYR A 382 7.85 10.04 10.00
C TYR A 382 7.75 8.57 10.48
N ASP A 383 7.20 8.31 11.68
CA ASP A 383 7.15 6.97 12.29
C ASP A 383 8.54 6.28 12.30
N LEU A 384 9.57 6.98 12.81
CA LEU A 384 10.95 6.50 12.91
C LEU A 384 11.40 6.40 14.38
N ALA A 385 12.20 5.41 14.71
CA ALA A 385 12.89 5.34 16.00
C ALA A 385 14.34 4.88 15.83
N ALA A 386 15.22 5.52 16.60
CA ALA A 386 16.60 5.10 16.75
C ALA A 386 16.77 4.33 18.05
N LEU A 387 17.40 3.17 17.97
CA LEU A 387 17.81 2.34 19.09
C LEU A 387 19.34 2.30 19.13
N GLN A 388 19.89 2.31 20.34
CA GLN A 388 21.31 2.06 20.56
C GLN A 388 21.48 0.68 21.18
N ILE A 389 22.22 -0.19 20.49
CA ILE A 389 22.72 -1.45 21.04
C ILE A 389 23.72 -1.15 22.16
N GLU A 390 23.58 -1.83 23.28
CA GLU A 390 24.45 -1.71 24.44
C GLU A 390 25.47 -2.86 24.50
N ASN A 391 26.58 -2.65 25.21
CA ASN A 391 27.59 -3.68 25.49
C ASN A 391 28.20 -4.35 24.23
N LEU A 392 28.27 -3.63 23.11
CA LEU A 392 28.85 -4.09 21.85
C LEU A 392 30.38 -4.31 21.91
N GLY A 393 31.07 -3.64 22.84
CA GLY A 393 32.53 -3.70 22.97
C GLY A 393 33.23 -3.12 21.75
N SER A 394 34.24 -3.83 21.23
CA SER A 394 34.97 -3.46 20.01
C SER A 394 34.34 -4.02 18.72
N ARG A 395 33.25 -4.79 18.81
CA ARG A 395 32.60 -5.38 17.63
C ARG A 395 32.05 -4.26 16.73
N LYS A 396 32.37 -4.30 15.44
CA LYS A 396 31.72 -3.47 14.43
C LYS A 396 30.59 -4.24 13.76
N LEU A 397 29.49 -3.55 13.50
CA LEU A 397 28.32 -4.12 12.83
C LEU A 397 28.26 -3.73 11.34
N PRO A 398 27.71 -4.60 10.47
CA PRO A 398 27.47 -4.26 9.07
C PRO A 398 26.32 -3.26 8.98
N ALA A 399 26.58 -2.05 8.50
CA ALA A 399 25.56 -1.02 8.27
C ALA A 399 25.14 -0.97 6.80
N LEU A 400 23.89 -0.58 6.54
CA LEU A 400 23.40 -0.38 5.17
C LEU A 400 23.91 0.93 4.57
N SER A 401 24.33 0.87 3.30
CA SER A 401 24.59 2.07 2.50
C SER A 401 23.29 2.71 2.04
N VAL A 402 23.17 4.02 2.17
CA VAL A 402 21.99 4.77 1.71
C VAL A 402 22.08 5.04 0.21
N ARG A 403 20.95 5.02 -0.50
CA ARG A 403 20.90 5.44 -1.92
C ARG A 403 21.29 6.92 -2.00
N ALA A 404 22.10 7.27 -3.00
CA ALA A 404 22.35 8.69 -3.30
C ALA A 404 21.01 9.40 -3.60
N GLY A 405 20.88 10.64 -3.13
CA GLY A 405 19.63 11.40 -3.18
C GLY A 405 19.10 11.64 -4.59
N GLY A 406 17.80 11.92 -4.66
CA GLY A 406 17.07 12.11 -5.91
C GLY A 406 15.70 11.42 -5.87
N PRO A 407 14.71 11.93 -6.62
CA PRO A 407 13.32 11.51 -6.49
C PRO A 407 13.14 10.04 -6.85
N LEU A 408 12.43 9.30 -5.98
CA LEU A 408 11.86 8.00 -6.30
C LEU A 408 10.88 8.16 -7.48
N ARG A 409 10.96 7.27 -8.48
CA ARG A 409 10.01 7.23 -9.60
C ARG A 409 8.97 6.14 -9.35
N GLN A 410 7.69 6.42 -9.65
CA GLN A 410 6.69 5.36 -9.68
C GLN A 410 7.11 4.26 -10.65
N GLY A 411 6.95 3.00 -10.24
CA GLY A 411 7.44 1.82 -10.96
C GLY A 411 8.86 1.37 -10.56
N GLU A 412 9.66 2.15 -9.83
CA GLU A 412 10.99 1.68 -9.38
C GLU A 412 10.88 0.38 -8.58
N ALA A 413 11.59 -0.66 -9.00
CA ALA A 413 11.63 -1.94 -8.30
C ALA A 413 12.37 -1.83 -6.96
N VAL A 414 11.75 -2.36 -5.91
CA VAL A 414 12.25 -2.33 -4.53
C VAL A 414 12.03 -3.68 -3.84
N THR A 415 12.69 -3.88 -2.72
CA THR A 415 12.41 -5.00 -1.82
C THR A 415 12.40 -4.57 -0.36
N LEU A 416 11.43 -5.10 0.39
CA LEU A 416 11.36 -4.99 1.83
C LEU A 416 11.98 -6.24 2.46
N LEU A 417 13.02 -6.04 3.27
CA LEU A 417 13.60 -7.10 4.10
C LEU A 417 13.07 -7.03 5.53
N GLY A 418 12.93 -8.19 6.16
CA GLY A 418 12.56 -8.31 7.56
C GLY A 418 13.02 -9.63 8.18
N ARG A 419 12.57 -9.90 9.41
CA ARG A 419 12.84 -11.14 10.15
C ARG A 419 11.55 -11.86 10.53
N SER A 420 11.63 -13.19 10.60
CA SER A 420 10.53 -14.06 11.04
C SER A 420 10.18 -13.86 12.52
N GLU A 421 9.03 -14.39 12.92
CA GLU A 421 8.56 -14.39 14.32
C GLU A 421 9.43 -15.21 15.29
N THR A 422 10.37 -16.00 14.76
CA THR A 422 11.42 -16.70 15.53
C THR A 422 12.74 -15.91 15.58
N GLY A 423 12.78 -14.70 15.02
CA GLY A 423 13.92 -13.77 15.00
C GLY A 423 15.08 -14.15 14.06
N GLY A 424 15.25 -15.44 13.75
CA GLY A 424 16.39 -15.95 13.00
C GLY A 424 16.27 -15.82 11.47
N ALA A 425 15.15 -16.20 10.87
CA ALA A 425 15.04 -16.27 9.41
C ALA A 425 14.82 -14.88 8.79
N LEU A 426 15.47 -14.61 7.66
CA LEU A 426 15.20 -13.43 6.83
C LEU A 426 13.89 -13.65 6.05
N THR A 427 13.10 -12.59 5.92
CA THR A 427 11.97 -12.52 4.97
C THR A 427 12.28 -11.47 3.90
N ILE A 428 11.99 -11.79 2.65
CA ILE A 428 12.12 -10.89 1.49
C ILE A 428 10.74 -10.70 0.84
N ASN A 429 10.37 -9.47 0.51
CA ASN A 429 9.12 -9.17 -0.21
C ASN A 429 9.45 -8.17 -1.32
N SER A 430 9.29 -8.58 -2.57
CA SER A 430 9.49 -7.73 -3.75
C SER A 430 8.30 -6.80 -3.97
N GLY A 431 8.53 -5.69 -4.66
CA GLY A 431 7.47 -4.80 -5.12
C GLY A 431 8.02 -3.63 -5.92
N ILE A 432 7.18 -2.63 -6.14
CA ILE A 432 7.54 -1.37 -6.79
C ILE A 432 7.17 -0.18 -5.90
N ILE A 433 7.77 0.99 -6.19
CA ILE A 433 7.23 2.29 -5.78
C ILE A 433 5.89 2.50 -6.48
N SER A 434 4.78 2.34 -5.75
CA SER A 434 3.43 2.50 -6.31
C SER A 434 3.05 3.97 -6.49
N ALA A 435 3.43 4.83 -5.56
CA ALA A 435 3.18 6.28 -5.59
C ALA A 435 4.03 7.04 -4.57
N THR A 436 4.51 8.22 -4.95
CA THR A 436 5.21 9.16 -4.05
C THR A 436 4.26 10.26 -3.57
N GLY A 437 4.73 11.13 -2.66
CA GLY A 437 3.96 12.31 -2.20
C GLY A 437 2.76 11.99 -1.29
N ARG A 438 2.58 10.73 -0.88
CA ARG A 438 1.46 10.29 -0.06
C ARG A 438 1.57 10.86 1.36
N GLN A 439 0.44 10.87 2.08
CA GLN A 439 0.37 11.35 3.47
C GLN A 439 0.94 12.78 3.60
N GLN A 440 0.50 13.68 2.71
CA GLN A 440 0.95 15.08 2.62
C GLN A 440 2.48 15.22 2.37
N GLY A 441 3.04 14.39 1.49
CA GLY A 441 4.45 14.46 1.13
C GLY A 441 5.42 13.78 2.10
N THR A 442 4.93 13.13 3.17
CA THR A 442 5.79 12.44 4.15
C THR A 442 6.06 10.97 3.81
N GLY A 443 5.21 10.39 2.95
CA GLY A 443 5.15 8.95 2.69
C GLY A 443 5.25 8.56 1.23
N VAL A 444 5.76 7.35 1.03
CA VAL A 444 5.75 6.65 -0.26
C VAL A 444 4.99 5.34 -0.12
N GLN A 445 4.10 5.07 -1.06
CA GLN A 445 3.41 3.79 -1.16
C GLN A 445 4.28 2.80 -1.94
N ILE A 446 4.37 1.57 -1.44
CA ILE A 446 5.05 0.45 -2.09
C ILE A 446 4.09 -0.73 -2.26
N SER A 447 4.25 -1.52 -3.32
CA SER A 447 3.44 -2.73 -3.53
C SER A 447 3.98 -3.95 -2.76
N ALA A 448 5.15 -3.84 -2.13
CA ALA A 448 5.78 -4.93 -1.39
C ALA A 448 4.94 -5.30 -0.17
N LEU A 449 4.72 -6.61 0.03
CA LEU A 449 3.88 -7.13 1.11
C LEU A 449 4.51 -6.84 2.48
N MET A 450 3.78 -6.10 3.33
CA MET A 450 4.18 -5.81 4.70
C MET A 450 3.38 -6.62 5.72
N ASN A 451 4.02 -7.03 6.80
CA ASN A 451 3.40 -7.64 7.98
C ASN A 451 4.08 -7.14 9.27
N TYR A 452 3.57 -7.50 10.45
CA TYR A 452 4.09 -6.96 11.71
C TYR A 452 5.54 -7.38 11.99
N GLY A 453 5.99 -8.49 11.37
CA GLY A 453 7.37 -8.96 11.44
C GLY A 453 8.34 -8.11 10.61
N ASN A 454 7.98 -7.73 9.38
CA ASN A 454 8.82 -6.91 8.50
C ASN A 454 8.64 -5.38 8.65
N LEU A 455 7.63 -4.93 9.39
CA LEU A 455 7.46 -3.53 9.78
C LEU A 455 8.67 -3.01 10.57
N GLY A 456 9.17 -1.84 10.18
CA GLY A 456 10.44 -1.25 10.64
C GLY A 456 11.67 -1.71 9.86
N GLY A 457 11.52 -2.70 8.96
CA GLY A 457 12.60 -3.19 8.10
C GLY A 457 13.01 -2.20 6.99
N PRO A 458 14.20 -2.39 6.40
CA PRO A 458 14.69 -1.55 5.32
C PRO A 458 13.99 -1.89 4.00
N VAL A 459 13.66 -0.84 3.24
CA VAL A 459 13.31 -0.93 1.82
C VAL A 459 14.56 -0.60 1.01
N LEU A 460 14.93 -1.49 0.10
CA LEU A 460 16.17 -1.45 -0.68
C LEU A 460 15.87 -1.39 -2.19
N ASP A 461 16.76 -0.74 -2.95
CA ASP A 461 16.79 -0.88 -4.41
C ASP A 461 17.50 -2.16 -4.88
N LEU A 462 17.51 -2.41 -6.20
CA LEU A 462 18.16 -3.58 -6.81
C LEU A 462 19.70 -3.60 -6.69
N GLU A 463 20.32 -2.54 -6.15
CA GLU A 463 21.74 -2.52 -5.77
C GLU A 463 21.97 -2.75 -4.27
N GLY A 464 20.90 -2.91 -3.48
CA GLY A 464 20.95 -3.14 -2.04
C GLY A 464 21.15 -1.86 -1.21
N ARG A 465 20.89 -0.70 -1.81
CA ARG A 465 21.00 0.60 -1.13
C ARG A 465 19.67 0.96 -0.50
N LEU A 466 19.70 1.53 0.70
CA LEU A 466 18.51 1.96 1.44
C LEU A 466 17.78 3.07 0.70
N VAL A 467 16.52 2.83 0.32
CA VAL A 467 15.60 3.84 -0.25
C VAL A 467 14.57 4.34 0.77
N GLY A 468 14.33 3.58 1.84
CA GLY A 468 13.42 3.98 2.91
C GLY A 468 13.29 2.96 4.02
N LEU A 469 12.45 3.29 5.02
CA LEU A 469 12.12 2.43 6.15
C LEU A 469 10.61 2.15 6.11
N ALA A 470 10.23 0.87 6.07
CA ALA A 470 8.83 0.46 5.95
C ALA A 470 8.08 0.64 7.27
N ASN A 471 7.02 1.45 7.29
CA ASN A 471 6.45 2.01 8.50
C ASN A 471 4.92 2.17 8.44
N ARG A 472 4.29 2.53 9.56
CA ARG A 472 2.84 2.68 9.69
C ARG A 472 2.45 4.15 9.65
N LEU A 473 2.29 4.71 8.44
CA LEU A 473 2.03 6.14 8.29
C LEU A 473 0.62 6.59 8.74
N HIS A 474 -0.35 5.68 8.84
CA HIS A 474 -1.73 6.02 9.25
C HIS A 474 -2.22 5.16 10.42
N GLU A 475 -2.53 5.81 11.54
CA GLU A 475 -2.93 5.14 12.78
C GLU A 475 -4.36 4.58 12.72
N ARG A 476 -5.26 5.27 12.00
CA ARG A 476 -6.71 4.95 11.96
C ARG A 476 -7.10 3.89 10.94
N THR A 477 -6.17 3.41 10.12
CA THR A 477 -6.43 2.29 9.22
C THR A 477 -6.20 0.98 9.98
N PRO A 478 -7.21 0.10 10.13
CA PRO A 478 -7.01 -1.22 10.72
C PRO A 478 -6.09 -2.02 9.80
N TRP A 479 -5.04 -2.61 10.38
CA TRP A 479 -3.98 -3.22 9.59
C TRP A 479 -4.34 -4.69 9.33
N ARG A 480 -5.15 -4.88 8.28
CA ARG A 480 -5.52 -6.20 7.76
C ARG A 480 -4.34 -6.86 7.05
N GLN A 481 -4.50 -8.12 6.64
CA GLN A 481 -3.52 -8.81 5.80
C GLN A 481 -3.18 -7.93 4.59
N ASN A 482 -1.92 -7.53 4.46
CA ASN A 482 -1.51 -6.57 3.44
C ASN A 482 -1.64 -7.20 2.05
N CYS A 483 -2.48 -6.59 1.22
CA CYS A 483 -2.71 -6.93 -0.17
C CYS A 483 -2.04 -5.91 -1.12
N GLY A 484 -0.78 -5.55 -0.84
CA GLY A 484 0.09 -4.69 -1.65
C GLY A 484 -0.19 -3.18 -1.60
N VAL A 485 -0.64 -2.66 -0.46
CA VAL A 485 -0.56 -1.23 -0.13
C VAL A 485 0.28 -1.07 1.13
N GLY A 486 1.60 -1.14 0.93
CA GLY A 486 2.60 -0.83 1.95
C GLY A 486 2.96 0.65 1.95
N PHE A 487 3.56 1.12 3.05
CA PHE A 487 4.07 2.48 3.19
C PHE A 487 5.50 2.48 3.74
N MET A 488 6.28 3.48 3.32
CA MET A 488 7.59 3.77 3.87
C MET A 488 7.83 5.28 3.99
N THR A 489 8.74 5.67 4.88
CA THR A 489 9.41 6.97 4.81
C THR A 489 10.69 6.87 4.01
N GLU A 490 10.91 7.85 3.14
CA GLU A 490 12.09 7.94 2.27
C GLU A 490 13.39 8.10 3.05
N ALA A 491 14.47 7.52 2.52
CA ALA A 491 15.81 7.61 3.10
C ALA A 491 16.30 9.07 3.25
N ASP A 492 15.89 9.97 2.36
CA ASP A 492 16.23 11.40 2.46
C ASP A 492 15.54 12.08 3.65
N ASN A 493 14.32 11.67 4.01
CA ASN A 493 13.63 12.19 5.21
C ASN A 493 14.20 11.57 6.49
N LEU A 494 14.52 10.28 6.45
CA LEU A 494 15.25 9.59 7.53
C LEU A 494 16.60 10.27 7.81
N GLN A 495 17.38 10.60 6.79
CA GLN A 495 18.67 11.29 6.94
C GLN A 495 18.54 12.67 7.58
N LYS A 496 17.47 13.44 7.25
CA LYS A 496 17.23 14.76 7.84
C LYS A 496 17.02 14.69 9.36
N VAL A 497 16.28 13.69 9.84
CA VAL A 497 15.93 13.57 11.27
C VAL A 497 16.90 12.71 12.07
N LEU A 498 17.78 11.94 11.42
CA LEU A 498 18.75 11.07 12.08
C LEU A 498 19.61 11.79 13.15
N PRO A 499 20.12 13.02 12.93
CA PRO A 499 20.88 13.74 13.97
C PRO A 499 20.04 14.08 15.21
N ASP A 500 18.75 14.36 15.05
CA ASP A 500 17.84 14.60 16.17
C ASP A 500 17.59 13.31 16.97
N LEU A 501 17.33 12.21 16.26
CA LEU A 501 17.16 10.89 16.85
C LEU A 501 18.42 10.41 17.59
N GLN A 502 19.61 10.68 17.04
CA GLN A 502 20.90 10.37 17.66
C GLN A 502 21.19 11.24 18.89
N ALA A 503 20.77 12.50 18.87
CA ALA A 503 20.84 13.40 20.03
C ALA A 503 19.77 13.09 21.11
N GLY A 504 19.00 12.02 20.94
CA GLY A 504 17.99 11.57 21.88
C GLY A 504 16.69 12.37 21.88
N ARG A 505 16.44 13.16 20.82
CA ARG A 505 15.22 13.98 20.72
C ARG A 505 14.01 13.10 20.39
N THR A 506 12.84 13.56 20.85
CA THR A 506 11.54 13.04 20.41
C THR A 506 10.87 14.11 19.56
N ILE A 507 10.70 13.83 18.27
CA ILE A 507 10.00 14.69 17.33
C ILE A 507 8.51 14.30 17.37
N ALA A 508 7.68 15.22 17.85
CA ALA A 508 6.23 15.07 17.80
C ALA A 508 5.70 15.38 16.38
N ARG A 509 4.53 14.86 16.03
CA ARG A 509 3.76 15.36 14.89
C ARG A 509 3.54 16.86 15.07
N PRO A 510 3.76 17.70 14.04
CA PRO A 510 3.40 19.09 14.11
C PRO A 510 1.88 19.16 14.30
N LYS A 511 1.44 19.78 15.39
CA LYS A 511 0.02 19.98 15.68
C LYS A 511 -0.63 20.72 14.52
N ARG A 512 -1.76 20.20 14.08
CA ARG A 512 -2.51 20.68 12.92
C ARG A 512 -3.67 21.54 13.37
N ALA A 513 -4.04 22.50 12.55
CA ALA A 513 -5.29 23.22 12.71
C ALA A 513 -6.45 22.23 12.70
N TYR A 514 -7.32 22.33 13.69
CA TYR A 514 -8.42 21.39 13.91
C TYR A 514 -9.73 22.12 14.09
N LEU A 515 -10.62 21.99 13.10
CA LEU A 515 -11.96 22.56 13.16
C LEU A 515 -12.87 21.77 14.11
N GLY A 516 -12.73 20.44 14.21
CA GLY A 516 -13.60 19.63 15.09
C GLY A 516 -14.85 19.05 14.44
N VAL A 517 -14.87 18.94 13.11
CA VAL A 517 -15.98 18.36 12.34
C VAL A 517 -15.60 17.01 11.75
N GLN A 518 -16.56 16.09 11.73
CA GLN A 518 -16.53 14.88 10.92
C GLN A 518 -17.58 14.99 9.83
N GLY A 519 -17.16 14.72 8.60
CA GLY A 519 -17.96 14.98 7.41
C GLY A 519 -18.65 13.76 6.85
N ASP A 520 -19.62 14.05 5.99
CA ASP A 520 -20.04 13.08 4.99
C ASP A 520 -19.03 13.07 3.84
N VAL A 521 -18.19 12.03 3.81
CA VAL A 521 -17.22 11.85 2.71
C VAL A 521 -17.92 11.33 1.44
N GLY A 522 -19.19 10.91 1.52
CA GLY A 522 -20.02 10.45 0.41
C GLY A 522 -21.04 11.48 -0.09
N ALA A 523 -21.45 12.47 0.73
CA ALA A 523 -22.28 13.61 0.29
C ALA A 523 -21.46 14.58 -0.57
N LEU A 524 -21.16 14.12 -1.79
CA LEU A 524 -20.43 14.86 -2.83
C LEU A 524 -21.39 15.69 -3.69
N ASP A 525 -22.68 15.69 -3.38
CA ASP A 525 -23.80 16.26 -4.13
C ASP A 525 -24.04 17.73 -3.88
N ILE A 526 -23.69 18.17 -2.68
CA ILE A 526 -23.75 19.57 -2.25
C ILE A 526 -22.55 20.35 -2.76
N LYS A 527 -22.77 21.65 -3.03
CA LYS A 527 -21.68 22.60 -3.20
C LYS A 527 -21.21 23.04 -1.82
N GLY A 528 -20.20 22.37 -1.28
CA GLY A 528 -19.73 22.54 0.09
C GLY A 528 -19.33 21.23 0.77
N ALA A 529 -18.94 21.33 2.03
CA ALA A 529 -18.52 20.21 2.86
C ALA A 529 -19.56 19.94 3.96
N ARG A 530 -20.28 18.81 3.89
CA ARG A 530 -21.32 18.46 4.89
C ARG A 530 -20.68 18.07 6.20
N VAL A 531 -21.11 18.69 7.28
CA VAL A 531 -20.80 18.27 8.65
C VAL A 531 -21.82 17.22 9.08
N ASN A 532 -21.39 15.95 9.20
CA ASN A 532 -22.24 14.89 9.76
C ASN A 532 -22.21 14.88 11.29
N GLN A 533 -21.10 15.32 11.89
CA GLN A 533 -20.97 15.40 13.34
C GLN A 533 -20.01 16.54 13.73
N VAL A 534 -20.39 17.29 14.76
CA VAL A 534 -19.51 18.23 15.45
C VAL A 534 -19.00 17.56 16.72
N MET A 535 -17.69 17.64 16.96
CA MET A 535 -17.04 17.04 18.12
C MET A 535 -17.22 17.95 19.32
N LYS A 536 -17.87 17.46 20.38
CA LYS A 536 -18.14 18.25 21.59
C LYS A 536 -16.84 18.80 22.20
N GLY A 537 -16.85 20.07 22.57
CA GLY A 537 -15.71 20.82 23.11
C GLY A 537 -14.70 21.31 22.07
N SER A 538 -14.91 21.03 20.78
CA SER A 538 -14.01 21.47 19.69
C SER A 538 -14.22 22.93 19.28
N ALA A 539 -13.36 23.43 18.39
CA ALA A 539 -13.46 24.78 17.84
C ALA A 539 -14.81 25.04 17.14
N ALA A 540 -15.30 24.08 16.36
CA ALA A 540 -16.62 24.14 15.71
C ALA A 540 -17.77 24.19 16.72
N ASP A 541 -17.72 23.35 17.76
CA ASP A 541 -18.74 23.31 18.84
C ASP A 541 -18.79 24.64 19.60
N GLN A 542 -17.62 25.18 19.97
CA GLN A 542 -17.48 26.46 20.66
C GLN A 542 -17.95 27.66 19.80
N ALA A 543 -17.82 27.56 18.48
CA ALA A 543 -18.29 28.58 17.55
C ALA A 543 -19.78 28.43 17.17
N GLY A 544 -20.45 27.33 17.54
CA GLY A 544 -21.87 27.10 17.22
C GLY A 544 -22.13 26.49 15.84
N LEU A 545 -21.15 25.82 15.25
CA LEU A 545 -21.40 24.93 14.10
C LEU A 545 -22.16 23.68 14.59
N GLU A 546 -23.00 23.13 13.73
CA GLU A 546 -23.93 22.02 14.04
C GLU A 546 -23.84 20.89 13.00
N ALA A 547 -24.30 19.69 13.38
CA ALA A 547 -24.49 18.61 12.43
C ALA A 547 -25.61 18.98 11.43
N GLY A 548 -25.37 18.78 10.14
CA GLY A 548 -26.23 19.25 9.05
C GLY A 548 -25.66 20.46 8.30
N ASP A 549 -24.75 21.24 8.91
CA ASP A 549 -24.10 22.39 8.27
C ASP A 549 -23.37 22.00 6.98
N ILE A 550 -23.51 22.83 5.95
CA ILE A 550 -22.76 22.71 4.71
C ILE A 550 -21.76 23.86 4.64
N ILE A 551 -20.48 23.59 4.92
CA ILE A 551 -19.43 24.62 4.85
C ILE A 551 -19.16 24.97 3.38
N THR A 552 -19.41 26.22 2.98
CA THR A 552 -19.31 26.72 1.60
C THR A 552 -18.08 27.62 1.40
N GLU A 553 -17.55 28.22 2.46
CA GLU A 553 -16.34 29.03 2.44
C GLU A 553 -15.54 28.82 3.73
N PHE A 554 -14.21 28.75 3.60
CA PHE A 554 -13.27 28.68 4.71
C PHE A 554 -12.17 29.70 4.51
N ASN A 555 -12.14 30.71 5.39
CA ASN A 555 -11.18 31.82 5.39
C ASN A 555 -11.05 32.54 4.02
N GLY A 556 -12.18 32.85 3.37
CA GLY A 556 -12.20 33.47 2.04
C GLY A 556 -11.96 32.51 0.87
N GLN A 557 -11.66 31.23 1.12
CA GLN A 557 -11.54 30.21 0.07
C GLN A 557 -12.87 29.47 -0.12
N GLU A 558 -13.35 29.39 -1.36
CA GLU A 558 -14.54 28.62 -1.69
C GLU A 558 -14.32 27.12 -1.45
N VAL A 559 -15.23 26.51 -0.69
CA VAL A 559 -15.23 25.07 -0.40
C VAL A 559 -16.23 24.40 -1.33
N GLY A 560 -15.73 23.67 -2.32
CA GLY A 560 -16.59 22.93 -3.26
C GLY A 560 -17.04 21.56 -2.75
N ASP A 561 -16.22 20.91 -1.92
CA ASP A 561 -16.42 19.54 -1.42
C ASP A 561 -15.67 19.29 -0.09
N TRP A 562 -15.88 18.12 0.52
CA TRP A 562 -15.19 17.72 1.75
C TRP A 562 -13.65 17.69 1.61
N PRO A 563 -13.04 17.12 0.55
CA PRO A 563 -11.60 17.26 0.30
C PRO A 563 -11.11 18.72 0.24
N GLY A 564 -11.90 19.64 -0.32
CA GLY A 564 -11.63 21.07 -0.37
C GLY A 564 -11.53 21.71 1.01
N LEU A 565 -12.50 21.43 1.88
CA LEU A 565 -12.44 21.86 3.28
C LEU A 565 -11.20 21.31 3.99
N VAL A 566 -10.91 20.02 3.80
CA VAL A 566 -9.75 19.37 4.40
C VAL A 566 -8.43 20.03 3.95
N ARG A 567 -8.30 20.40 2.67
CA ARG A 567 -7.14 21.17 2.16
C ARG A 567 -7.10 22.58 2.77
N ALA A 568 -8.23 23.27 2.84
CA ALA A 568 -8.31 24.63 3.39
C ALA A 568 -7.88 24.68 4.87
N ILE A 569 -8.41 23.76 5.71
CA ILE A 569 -7.99 23.60 7.12
C ILE A 569 -6.50 23.28 7.22
N GLN A 570 -5.98 22.37 6.38
CA GLN A 570 -4.56 22.00 6.38
C GLN A 570 -3.60 23.13 5.97
N SER A 571 -4.11 24.17 5.30
CA SER A 571 -3.33 25.36 4.95
C SER A 571 -3.25 26.40 6.08
N ALA A 572 -4.13 26.30 7.09
CA ALA A 572 -4.16 27.16 8.27
C ALA A 572 -3.29 26.58 9.41
N LYS A 573 -3.01 27.42 10.41
CA LYS A 573 -2.32 27.03 11.64
C LYS A 573 -3.31 26.85 12.79
N ALA A 574 -2.92 26.05 13.77
CA ALA A 574 -3.67 26.02 15.02
C ALA A 574 -3.56 27.37 15.74
N GLY A 575 -4.66 27.81 16.35
CA GLY A 575 -4.80 29.16 16.93
C GLY A 575 -5.17 30.26 15.93
N ASP A 576 -5.15 30.00 14.61
CA ASP A 576 -5.65 30.98 13.64
C ASP A 576 -7.16 31.20 13.85
N VAL A 577 -7.59 32.46 13.86
CA VAL A 577 -9.01 32.83 13.82
C VAL A 577 -9.43 32.90 12.35
N VAL A 578 -10.27 31.95 11.92
CA VAL A 578 -10.77 31.86 10.54
C VAL A 578 -12.26 32.15 10.47
N THR A 579 -12.69 32.69 9.34
CA THR A 579 -14.11 32.87 9.04
C THR A 579 -14.63 31.65 8.30
N VAL A 580 -15.70 31.02 8.80
CA VAL A 580 -16.34 29.84 8.18
C VAL A 580 -17.76 30.21 7.80
N LYS A 581 -18.09 30.15 6.52
CA LYS A 581 -19.48 30.33 6.04
C LYS A 581 -20.10 28.97 5.82
N VAL A 582 -21.30 28.79 6.36
CA VAL A 582 -22.09 27.58 6.22
C VAL A 582 -23.47 27.90 5.67
N LYS A 583 -24.06 26.93 4.98
CA LYS A 583 -25.48 26.91 4.67
C LYS A 583 -26.19 25.98 5.66
N ARG A 584 -27.13 26.54 6.44
CA ARG A 584 -27.98 25.83 7.43
C ARG A 584 -29.44 26.22 7.17
N ASP A 585 -30.31 25.24 6.94
CA ASP A 585 -31.75 25.45 6.67
C ASP A 585 -32.01 26.49 5.55
N ASP A 586 -31.25 26.37 4.47
CA ASP A 586 -31.17 27.30 3.32
C ASP A 586 -30.64 28.72 3.59
N GLU A 587 -30.42 29.11 4.85
CA GLU A 587 -29.76 30.37 5.22
C GLU A 587 -28.22 30.27 5.17
N VAL A 588 -27.55 31.37 4.80
CA VAL A 588 -26.09 31.50 4.91
C VAL A 588 -25.75 32.11 6.27
N LYS A 589 -24.95 31.40 7.07
CA LYS A 589 -24.47 31.83 8.40
C LYS A 589 -22.95 31.91 8.38
N GLU A 590 -22.40 32.88 9.11
CA GLU A 590 -20.96 33.12 9.19
C GLU A 590 -20.50 33.01 10.64
N PHE A 591 -19.43 32.24 10.86
CA PHE A 591 -18.87 31.96 12.17
C PHE A 591 -17.39 32.32 12.19
N GLN A 592 -16.94 33.06 13.20
CA GLN A 592 -15.50 33.16 13.49
C GLN A 592 -15.11 31.98 14.39
N VAL A 593 -14.10 31.24 13.95
CA VAL A 593 -13.64 30.02 14.59
C VAL A 593 -12.15 30.12 14.88
N THR A 594 -11.76 30.11 16.15
CA THR A 594 -10.36 29.92 16.54
C THR A 594 -10.01 28.45 16.40
N LEU A 595 -9.18 28.10 15.42
CA LEU A 595 -8.88 26.69 15.11
C LEU A 595 -8.15 26.02 16.28
N GLY A 596 -8.63 24.85 16.67
CA GLY A 596 -8.01 24.04 17.71
C GLY A 596 -6.74 23.34 17.23
N GLU A 597 -6.17 22.53 18.11
CA GLU A 597 -5.02 21.67 17.83
C GLU A 597 -5.44 20.21 17.74
N MET A 598 -4.87 19.45 16.79
CA MET A 598 -4.93 17.98 16.74
C MET A 598 -3.58 17.40 16.27
N GLU A 599 -3.20 16.25 16.81
CA GLU A 599 -2.00 15.46 16.43
C GLU A 599 -2.21 14.59 15.16
#